data_AF-A0A965PVV8-F1
#
_entry.id   AF-A0A965PVV8-F1
#
_cell.length_a   1.000
_cell.length_b   1.000
_cell.length_c   1.000
_cell.angle_alpha   90.00
_cell.angle_beta   90.00
_cell.angle_gamma   90.00
#
_symmetry.space_group_name_H-M   'P 1'
#
loop_
_entity.id
_entity.type
_entity.pdbx_description
1 polymer ?
#
loop_
_entity_poly.entity_id
_entity_poly.type
_entity_poly.pdbx_seq_one_letter_code
_entity_poly.pdbx_strand_id
1 'polypeptide(L)'
;MCNAKTEFIEEAEGKTVKCAMVERGTWARTDAEYFLPCDYTPAEYDAFLQSLDFEYDHGYGTQELFGTIWYTDGTWSARYEYDGAEEWQHRTVPVVPPELIRTKQ
;
A
#
# COMPACT_ATOMS: atom_id res chain seq x y z
N MET A 1 2.65 -17.78 4.95
CA MET A 1 2.37 -17.75 3.50
C MET A 1 1.07 -17.01 3.27
N CYS A 2 1.16 -15.91 2.55
CA CYS A 2 0.04 -15.11 2.10
C CYS A 2 0.24 -14.68 0.64
N ASN A 3 -0.85 -14.33 -0.02
CA ASN A 3 -0.85 -13.90 -1.41
C ASN A 3 -0.95 -12.37 -1.51
N ALA A 4 0.01 -11.71 -2.15
CA ALA A 4 0.07 -10.25 -2.22
C ALA A 4 -1.14 -9.63 -2.95
N LYS A 5 -1.68 -10.31 -3.98
CA LYS A 5 -2.89 -9.87 -4.69
C LYS A 5 -4.13 -9.98 -3.81
N THR A 6 -4.31 -11.07 -3.08
CA THR A 6 -5.44 -11.23 -2.16
C THR A 6 -5.43 -10.13 -1.10
N GLU A 7 -4.30 -9.89 -0.44
CA GLU A 7 -4.19 -8.81 0.56
C GLU A 7 -4.46 -7.42 -0.04
N PHE A 8 -3.95 -7.16 -1.25
CA PHE A 8 -4.20 -5.89 -1.91
C PHE A 8 -5.71 -5.67 -2.16
N ILE A 9 -6.41 -6.71 -2.63
CA ILE A 9 -7.85 -6.65 -2.89
C ILE A 9 -8.63 -6.43 -1.59
N GLU A 10 -8.29 -7.16 -0.52
CA GLU A 10 -8.93 -7.03 0.78
C GLU A 10 -8.72 -5.63 1.37
N GLU A 11 -7.49 -5.10 1.32
CA GLU A 11 -7.19 -3.74 1.82
C GLU A 11 -7.91 -2.66 1.00
N ALA A 12 -8.00 -2.85 -0.32
CA ALA A 12 -8.67 -1.91 -1.22
C ALA A 12 -10.21 -2.04 -1.22
N GLU A 13 -10.78 -3.05 -0.56
CA GLU A 13 -12.22 -3.30 -0.56
C GLU A 13 -13.00 -2.07 -0.07
N GLY A 14 -14.02 -1.68 -0.83
CA GLY A 14 -14.85 -0.50 -0.53
C GLY A 14 -14.19 0.86 -0.80
N LYS A 15 -12.93 0.90 -1.27
CA LYS A 15 -12.19 2.13 -1.60
C LYS A 15 -11.93 2.19 -3.10
N THR A 16 -11.74 3.39 -3.65
CA THR A 16 -11.29 3.57 -5.04
C THR A 16 -9.80 3.89 -5.06
N VAL A 17 -9.01 2.97 -5.60
CA VAL A 17 -7.56 3.16 -5.77
C VAL A 17 -7.31 4.26 -6.80
N LYS A 18 -6.42 5.19 -6.46
CA LYS A 18 -5.94 6.24 -7.36
C LYS A 18 -4.67 5.81 -8.09
N CYS A 19 -3.73 5.24 -7.34
CA CYS A 19 -2.47 4.66 -7.80
C CYS A 19 -1.90 3.78 -6.68
N ALA A 20 -0.93 2.94 -7.00
CA ALA A 20 -0.28 2.08 -6.02
C ALA A 20 1.18 1.78 -6.40
N MET A 21 1.98 1.54 -5.37
CA MET A 21 3.33 1.01 -5.48
C MET A 21 3.45 -0.14 -4.50
N VAL A 22 3.86 -1.31 -4.98
CA VAL A 22 4.18 -2.47 -4.15
C VAL A 22 5.59 -2.91 -4.51
N GLU A 23 6.37 -3.27 -3.51
CA GLU A 23 7.74 -3.76 -3.67
C GLU A 23 7.85 -5.09 -2.94
N ARG A 24 8.43 -6.08 -3.62
CA ARG A 24 8.85 -7.34 -3.00
C ARG A 24 10.35 -7.30 -2.81
N GLY A 25 10.81 -7.69 -1.64
CA GLY A 25 12.23 -7.71 -1.31
C GLY A 25 12.45 -7.69 0.19
N THR A 26 13.63 -7.30 0.62
CA THR A 26 13.97 -7.09 2.04
C THR A 26 14.46 -5.65 2.21
N TRP A 27 14.65 -5.20 3.45
CA TRP A 27 15.27 -3.90 3.73
C TRP A 27 16.66 -3.71 3.08
N ALA A 28 17.35 -4.80 2.70
CA ALA A 28 18.67 -4.75 2.08
C ALA A 28 18.63 -4.88 0.55
N ARG A 29 17.51 -5.31 -0.04
CA ARG A 29 17.44 -5.66 -1.47
C ARG A 29 16.00 -5.63 -1.99
N THR A 30 15.80 -4.91 -3.08
CA THR A 30 14.59 -4.97 -3.90
C THR A 30 14.68 -6.12 -4.91
N ASP A 31 13.66 -6.98 -4.95
CA ASP A 31 13.56 -8.11 -5.88
C ASP A 31 12.68 -7.77 -7.07
N ALA A 32 11.57 -7.06 -6.83
CA ALA A 32 10.65 -6.61 -7.85
C ALA A 32 9.83 -5.40 -7.36
N GLU A 33 9.47 -4.52 -8.29
CA GLU A 33 8.59 -3.39 -8.04
C GLU A 33 7.37 -3.49 -8.97
N TYR A 34 6.21 -3.10 -8.44
CA TYR A 34 4.92 -3.19 -9.09
C TYR A 34 4.23 -1.84 -8.97
N PHE A 35 3.84 -1.26 -10.10
CA PHE A 35 3.27 0.08 -10.15
C PHE A 35 1.90 0.07 -10.82
N LEU A 36 0.96 0.77 -10.21
CA LEU A 36 -0.30 1.17 -10.80
C LEU A 36 -0.28 2.69 -10.97
N PRO A 37 -0.19 3.25 -12.19
CA PRO A 37 -0.13 4.69 -12.41
C PRO A 37 -1.45 5.37 -12.06
N CYS A 38 -1.44 6.70 -11.91
CA CYS A 38 -2.69 7.47 -11.89
C CYS A 38 -3.45 7.31 -13.22
N ASP A 39 -4.77 7.47 -13.17
CA ASP A 39 -5.65 7.46 -14.35
C ASP A 39 -5.53 6.17 -15.19
N TYR A 40 -5.22 5.06 -14.51
CA TYR A 40 -5.08 3.74 -15.11
C TYR A 40 -6.37 3.29 -15.80
N THR A 41 -6.20 2.51 -16.86
CA THR A 41 -7.29 1.80 -17.54
C THR A 41 -7.67 0.52 -16.77
N PRO A 42 -8.89 -0.02 -16.96
CA PRO A 42 -9.26 -1.31 -16.36
C PRO A 42 -8.29 -2.44 -16.71
N ALA A 43 -7.74 -2.45 -17.92
CA ALA A 43 -6.76 -3.44 -18.34
C ALA A 43 -5.41 -3.31 -17.60
N GLU A 44 -4.97 -2.08 -17.30
CA GLU A 44 -3.77 -1.85 -16.47
C GLU A 44 -4.00 -2.24 -15.02
N TYR A 45 -5.19 -2.01 -14.48
CA TYR A 45 -5.56 -2.49 -13.15
C TYR A 45 -5.54 -4.02 -13.07
N ASP A 46 -6.13 -4.70 -14.04
CA ASP A 46 -6.12 -6.16 -14.11
C ASP A 46 -4.70 -6.71 -14.27
N ALA A 47 -3.87 -6.08 -15.10
CA ALA A 47 -2.46 -6.45 -15.28
C ALA A 47 -1.65 -6.23 -14.00
N PHE A 48 -1.89 -5.14 -13.29
CA PHE A 48 -1.29 -4.88 -11.99
C PHE A 48 -1.70 -5.95 -10.97
N LEU A 49 -2.98 -6.28 -10.85
CA LEU A 49 -3.44 -7.35 -9.95
C LEU A 49 -2.84 -8.71 -10.31
N GLN A 50 -2.70 -9.03 -11.59
CA GLN A 50 -2.02 -10.26 -12.04
C GLN A 50 -0.53 -10.25 -11.68
N SER A 51 0.13 -9.09 -11.72
CA SER A 51 1.54 -8.98 -11.33
C SER A 51 1.78 -9.21 -9.83
N LEU A 52 0.76 -8.99 -8.99
CA LEU A 52 0.77 -9.26 -7.56
C LEU A 52 0.40 -10.71 -7.19
N ASP A 53 0.12 -11.57 -8.16
CA ASP A 53 -0.32 -12.95 -7.92
C ASP A 53 0.87 -13.87 -7.57
N PHE A 54 1.43 -13.64 -6.38
CA PHE A 54 2.52 -14.42 -5.81
C PHE A 54 2.37 -14.58 -4.31
N GLU A 55 2.89 -15.70 -3.81
CA GLU A 55 3.00 -15.99 -2.38
C GLU A 55 4.28 -15.38 -1.80
N TYR A 56 4.22 -14.96 -0.55
CA TYR A 56 5.36 -14.51 0.25
C TYR A 56 5.17 -14.92 1.72
N ASP A 57 6.24 -14.90 2.52
CA ASP A 57 6.17 -15.25 3.94
C ASP A 57 5.99 -14.03 4.84
N HIS A 58 4.74 -13.71 5.17
CA HIS A 58 4.33 -12.65 6.10
C HIS A 58 4.53 -13.00 7.60
N GLY A 59 5.37 -13.99 7.92
CA GLY A 59 5.56 -14.55 9.26
C GLY A 59 6.87 -14.10 9.94
N TYR A 60 7.21 -14.74 11.07
CA TYR A 60 8.42 -14.42 11.84
C TYR A 60 9.70 -14.42 10.97
N GLY A 61 10.27 -13.24 10.76
CA GLY A 61 11.40 -13.08 9.85
C GLY A 61 11.66 -11.63 9.48
N THR A 62 12.11 -11.44 8.24
CA THR A 62 12.35 -10.11 7.66
C THR A 62 11.17 -9.73 6.80
N GLN A 63 10.72 -8.47 6.87
CA GLN A 63 9.68 -7.93 5.99
C GLN A 63 9.99 -8.24 4.51
N GLU A 64 9.04 -8.85 3.82
CA GLU A 64 9.15 -9.27 2.42
C GLU A 64 8.36 -8.36 1.45
N LEU A 65 7.40 -7.59 1.97
CA LEU A 65 6.51 -6.75 1.16
C LEU A 65 6.39 -5.32 1.69
N PHE A 66 6.68 -4.36 0.82
CA PHE A 66 6.59 -2.93 1.08
C PHE A 66 5.61 -2.29 0.10
N GLY A 67 5.13 -1.09 0.41
CA GLY A 67 4.28 -0.39 -0.54
C GLY A 67 3.39 0.70 0.05
N THR A 68 2.70 1.37 -0.86
CA THR A 68 1.69 2.38 -0.57
C THR A 68 0.57 2.30 -1.59
N ILE A 69 -0.68 2.34 -1.12
CA ILE A 69 -1.90 2.40 -1.93
C ILE A 69 -2.51 3.77 -1.68
N TRP A 70 -2.63 4.60 -2.72
CA TRP A 70 -3.30 5.90 -2.62
C TRP A 70 -4.74 5.77 -3.07
N TYR A 71 -5.67 6.39 -2.36
CA TYR A 71 -7.08 6.39 -2.69
C TYR A 71 -7.55 7.76 -3.23
N THR A 72 -8.67 7.77 -3.93
CA THR A 72 -9.22 9.00 -4.54
C THR A 72 -9.77 10.01 -3.53
N ASP A 73 -10.08 9.58 -2.30
CA ASP A 73 -10.54 10.42 -1.20
C ASP A 73 -9.40 11.15 -0.45
N GLY A 74 -8.14 10.94 -0.87
CA GLY A 74 -6.96 11.55 -0.27
C GLY A 74 -6.36 10.79 0.91
N THR A 75 -6.94 9.64 1.28
CA THR A 75 -6.37 8.69 2.23
C THR A 75 -5.37 7.75 1.54
N TRP A 76 -4.61 6.98 2.32
CA TRP A 76 -3.68 5.98 1.78
C TRP A 76 -3.49 4.81 2.74
N SER A 77 -3.11 3.65 2.23
CA SER A 77 -2.65 2.54 3.05
C SER A 77 -1.16 2.32 2.83
N ALA A 78 -0.41 2.10 3.90
CA ALA A 78 1.03 1.84 3.84
C ALA A 78 1.34 0.46 4.43
N ARG A 79 2.32 -0.25 3.87
CA ARG A 79 2.83 -1.49 4.50
C ARG A 79 3.50 -1.17 5.82
N TYR A 80 3.20 -1.98 6.82
CA TYR A 80 3.79 -1.92 8.15
C TYR A 80 4.24 -3.31 8.57
N GLU A 81 5.37 -3.38 9.24
CA GLU A 81 5.87 -4.60 9.87
C GLU A 81 6.12 -4.32 11.36
N TYR A 82 5.73 -5.28 12.20
CA TYR A 82 6.07 -5.30 13.61
C TYR A 82 6.18 -6.73 14.14
N ASP A 83 7.37 -7.07 14.64
CA ASP A 83 7.68 -8.38 15.24
C ASP A 83 7.46 -9.56 14.27
N GLY A 84 7.77 -9.33 12.98
CA GLY A 84 7.59 -10.28 11.90
C GLY A 84 6.16 -10.40 11.36
N ALA A 85 5.19 -9.67 11.91
CA ALA A 85 3.86 -9.58 11.32
C ALA A 85 3.82 -8.40 10.35
N GLU A 86 3.37 -8.65 9.12
CA GLU A 86 3.18 -7.60 8.12
C GLU A 86 1.70 -7.36 7.81
N GLU A 87 1.30 -6.09 7.73
CA GLU A 87 -0.07 -5.68 7.42
C GLU A 87 -0.13 -4.38 6.61
N TRP A 88 -1.31 -4.10 6.05
CA TRP A 88 -1.64 -2.79 5.51
C TRP A 88 -2.25 -1.92 6.59
N GLN A 89 -1.76 -0.69 6.75
CA GLN A 89 -2.33 0.29 7.66
C GLN A 89 -2.94 1.47 6.90
N HIS A 90 -4.26 1.58 6.99
CA HIS A 90 -5.00 2.71 6.46
C HIS A 90 -4.72 4.00 7.25
N ARG A 91 -4.45 5.09 6.53
CA ARG A 91 -4.01 6.38 7.04
C ARG A 91 -4.80 7.51 6.40
N THR A 92 -5.07 8.53 7.18
CA THR A 92 -5.72 9.75 6.74
C THR A 92 -4.86 10.96 7.11
N VAL A 93 -5.04 12.08 6.41
CA VAL A 93 -4.35 13.32 6.77
C VAL A 93 -4.91 13.82 8.10
N PRO A 94 -4.08 14.00 9.14
CA PRO A 94 -4.57 14.51 10.42
C PRO A 94 -5.02 15.96 10.28
N VAL A 95 -6.13 16.28 10.95
CA VAL A 95 -6.59 17.67 11.05
C VAL A 95 -5.61 18.43 11.95
N VAL A 96 -5.04 19.53 11.44
CA VAL A 96 -4.21 20.41 12.25
C VAL A 96 -5.09 21.13 13.27
N PRO A 97 -4.81 21.04 14.59
CA PRO A 97 -5.58 21.74 15.60
C PRO A 97 -5.60 23.25 15.34
N PRO A 98 -6.77 23.92 15.43
CA PRO A 98 -6.91 25.35 15.10
C PRO A 98 -5.95 26.26 15.89
N GLU A 99 -5.64 25.91 17.14
CA GLU A 99 -4.71 26.65 18.00
C GLU A 99 -3.27 26.69 17.47
N LEU A 100 -2.90 25.79 16.56
CA LEU A 100 -1.59 25.75 15.92
C LEU A 100 -1.56 26.54 14.59
N ILE A 101 -2.72 27.00 14.10
CA ILE A 101 -2.83 27.75 12.85
C ILE A 101 -2.59 29.24 13.14
N ARG A 102 -1.43 29.77 12.72
CA ARG A 102 -1.15 31.21 12.81
C ARG A 102 -2.04 31.98 11.84
N THR A 103 -3.03 32.71 12.36
CA THR A 103 -3.73 33.75 11.59
C THR A 103 -2.80 34.94 11.41
N LYS A 104 -2.51 35.33 10.16
CA LYS A 104 -1.87 36.63 9.90
C LYS A 104 -2.89 37.72 10.29
N GLN A 105 -2.48 38.63 11.19
CA GLN A 105 -3.20 39.89 11.45
C GLN A 105 -3.09 40.80 10.24
#